data_AF-A0A9N9YWW9-F1
#
_entry.id   AF-A0A9N9YWW9-F1
#
_cell.length_a   1.000
_cell.length_b   1.000
_cell.length_c   1.000
_cell.angle_alpha   90.00
_cell.angle_beta   90.00
_cell.angle_gamma   90.00
#
_symmetry.space_group_name_H-M   'P 1'
#
loop_
_entity.id
_entity.type
_entity.pdbx_description
1 polymer ?
#
loop_
_entity_poly.entity_id
_entity_poly.type
_entity_poly.pdbx_seq_one_letter_code
_entity_poly.pdbx_strand_id
1 'polypeptide(L)'
;MKFSTVLTFAAGVFGMPAKRSNSSDIATTDEYLFSLSLPAFSTKHSAKDPASLDWTSDGCTKSPDNPLGFNFLPACHRHDFGYNNYRDQSRFTESGKKKIDDNFLSDLKYLCESEKPKLACDALAEVYYAAVRAFGGDDASPGKRSDELEAIYKTKLAQYQTAVKEAQANGELP
;
A
#
# COMPACT_ATOMS: atom_id res chain seq x y z
N MET A 1 -64.64 -10.79 28.40
CA MET A 1 -63.72 -11.72 27.71
C MET A 1 -62.56 -10.89 27.16
N LYS A 2 -61.34 -11.14 27.62
CA LYS A 2 -60.13 -10.40 27.23
C LYS A 2 -59.48 -11.13 26.05
N PHE A 3 -59.29 -10.47 24.91
CA PHE A 3 -58.50 -11.00 23.81
C PHE A 3 -57.23 -10.16 23.66
N SER A 4 -56.12 -10.65 24.21
CA SER A 4 -54.79 -10.11 23.92
C SER A 4 -54.30 -10.71 22.60
N THR A 5 -54.10 -9.86 21.60
CA THR A 5 -53.41 -10.24 20.36
C THR A 5 -51.95 -9.88 20.52
N VAL A 6 -51.07 -10.88 20.60
CA VAL A 6 -49.62 -10.71 20.58
C VAL A 6 -49.20 -10.69 19.10
N LEU A 7 -48.69 -9.55 18.64
CA LEU A 7 -48.12 -9.40 17.31
C LEU A 7 -46.61 -9.67 17.40
N THR A 8 -46.18 -10.83 16.93
CA THR A 8 -44.78 -11.25 16.92
C THR A 8 -44.05 -10.58 15.75
N PHE A 9 -43.12 -9.66 16.04
CA PHE A 9 -42.19 -9.15 15.03
C PHE A 9 -41.11 -10.21 14.76
N ALA A 10 -41.15 -10.82 13.57
CA ALA A 10 -40.03 -11.62 13.08
C ALA A 10 -38.93 -10.65 12.58
N ALA A 11 -37.89 -10.45 13.38
CA ALA A 11 -36.68 -9.76 12.95
C ALA A 11 -35.90 -10.68 11.99
N GLY A 12 -36.09 -10.48 10.69
CA GLY A 12 -35.26 -11.12 9.68
C GLY A 12 -33.86 -10.51 9.70
N VAL A 13 -32.89 -11.22 10.28
CA VAL A 13 -31.47 -10.86 10.18
C VAL A 13 -31.00 -11.30 8.80
N PHE A 14 -30.94 -10.36 7.84
CA PHE A 14 -30.18 -10.56 6.61
C PHE A 14 -28.69 -10.58 6.97
N GLY A 15 -28.15 -11.77 7.23
CA GLY A 15 -26.70 -11.97 7.29
C GLY A 15 -26.13 -11.79 5.89
N MET A 16 -25.34 -10.73 5.67
CA MET A 16 -24.52 -10.62 4.47
C MET A 16 -23.50 -11.79 4.49
N PRO A 17 -23.31 -12.53 3.38
CA PRO A 17 -22.29 -13.55 3.33
C PRO A 17 -20.93 -12.88 3.48
N ALA A 18 -20.23 -13.18 4.58
CA ALA A 18 -18.81 -12.89 4.67
C ALA A 18 -18.11 -13.60 3.50
N LYS A 19 -17.43 -12.84 2.64
CA LYS A 19 -16.61 -13.36 1.53
C LYS A 19 -15.49 -14.17 2.19
N ARG A 20 -15.69 -15.48 2.38
CA ARG A 20 -14.64 -16.37 2.88
C ARG A 20 -13.51 -16.29 1.87
N SER A 21 -12.38 -15.72 2.27
CA SER A 21 -11.16 -15.80 1.48
C SER A 21 -10.88 -17.26 1.18
N ASN A 22 -10.86 -17.62 -0.10
CA ASN A 22 -10.47 -18.95 -0.51
C ASN A 22 -8.97 -19.11 -0.18
N SER A 23 -8.51 -20.27 0.30
CA SER A 23 -7.09 -20.46 0.64
C SER A 23 -6.17 -20.21 -0.56
N SER A 24 -6.70 -20.45 -1.77
CA SER A 24 -6.05 -20.10 -3.04
C SER A 24 -5.82 -18.60 -3.20
N ASP A 25 -6.77 -17.75 -2.84
CA ASP A 25 -6.66 -16.29 -3.02
C ASP A 25 -5.57 -15.70 -2.10
N ILE A 26 -5.43 -16.23 -0.88
CA ILE A 26 -4.34 -15.85 0.04
C ILE A 26 -2.99 -16.19 -0.57
N ALA A 27 -2.83 -17.42 -1.06
CA ALA A 27 -1.59 -17.87 -1.69
C ALA A 27 -1.25 -17.04 -2.93
N THR A 28 -2.22 -16.77 -3.80
CA THR A 28 -2.03 -15.93 -4.99
C THR A 28 -1.69 -14.48 -4.62
N THR A 29 -2.32 -13.92 -3.58
CA THR A 29 -1.98 -12.58 -3.08
C THR A 29 -0.51 -12.50 -2.66
N ASP A 30 -0.05 -13.48 -1.87
CA ASP A 30 1.32 -13.52 -1.37
C ASP A 30 2.34 -13.78 -2.50
N GLU A 31 2.00 -14.65 -3.47
CA GLU A 31 2.80 -14.86 -4.68
C GLU A 31 2.97 -13.54 -5.46
N TYR A 32 1.88 -12.81 -5.67
CA TYR A 32 1.88 -11.59 -6.48
C TYR A 32 2.61 -10.44 -5.81
N LEU A 33 2.55 -10.37 -4.48
CA LEU A 33 3.28 -9.37 -3.70
C LEU A 33 4.77 -9.69 -3.64
N PHE A 34 5.14 -10.91 -3.27
CA PHE A 34 6.48 -11.19 -2.77
C PHE A 34 7.33 -12.10 -3.67
N SER A 35 6.73 -12.72 -4.70
CA SER A 35 7.45 -13.62 -5.61
C SER A 35 7.52 -13.09 -7.04
N LEU A 36 6.50 -12.35 -7.50
CA LEU A 36 6.54 -11.73 -8.82
C LEU A 36 7.51 -10.55 -8.89
N SER A 37 8.18 -10.40 -10.03
CA SER A 37 8.81 -9.14 -10.39
C SER A 37 7.75 -8.06 -10.59
N LEU A 38 8.12 -6.79 -10.41
CA LEU A 38 7.19 -5.68 -10.60
C LEU A 38 6.55 -5.62 -12.00
N PRO A 39 7.28 -5.91 -13.11
CA PRO A 39 6.65 -6.01 -14.43
C PRO A 39 5.64 -7.16 -14.55
N ALA A 40 5.94 -8.32 -13.94
CA ALA A 40 5.02 -9.46 -13.94
C ALA A 40 3.74 -9.13 -13.14
N PHE A 41 3.88 -8.50 -11.97
CA PHE A 41 2.74 -7.98 -11.23
C PHE A 41 1.93 -6.97 -12.06
N SER A 42 2.60 -6.02 -12.73
CA SER A 42 1.92 -5.01 -13.55
C SER A 42 1.08 -5.62 -14.67
N THR A 43 1.50 -6.77 -15.20
CA THR A 43 0.74 -7.55 -16.18
C THR A 43 -0.54 -8.13 -15.55
N LYS A 44 -0.44 -8.68 -14.34
CA LYS A 44 -1.60 -9.16 -13.56
C LYS A 44 -2.56 -8.05 -13.18
N HIS A 45 -2.04 -6.91 -12.71
CA HIS A 45 -2.81 -5.72 -12.38
C HIS A 45 -3.60 -5.19 -13.58
N SER A 46 -2.95 -5.08 -14.74
CA SER A 46 -3.61 -4.62 -15.97
C SER A 46 -4.71 -5.58 -16.45
N ALA A 47 -4.50 -6.88 -16.28
CA ALA A 47 -5.45 -7.91 -16.65
C ALA A 47 -6.57 -8.14 -15.60
N LYS A 48 -6.39 -7.65 -14.36
CA LYS A 48 -7.25 -7.95 -13.21
C LYS A 48 -7.43 -9.47 -13.01
N ASP A 49 -6.32 -10.20 -13.11
CA ASP A 49 -6.30 -11.66 -13.10
C ASP A 49 -5.54 -12.19 -11.88
N PRO A 50 -6.18 -12.96 -10.97
CA PRO A 50 -7.56 -13.44 -11.05
C PRO A 50 -8.58 -12.39 -10.62
N ALA A 51 -9.79 -12.47 -11.18
CA ALA A 51 -10.90 -11.54 -10.86
C ALA A 51 -11.47 -11.69 -9.44
N SER A 52 -11.04 -12.71 -8.68
CA SER A 52 -11.44 -12.93 -7.28
C SER A 52 -10.82 -11.91 -6.32
N LEU A 53 -9.64 -11.39 -6.66
CA LEU A 53 -8.86 -10.45 -5.85
C LEU A 53 -9.29 -9.00 -6.07
N ASP A 54 -9.02 -8.16 -5.08
CA ASP A 54 -9.25 -6.72 -5.18
C ASP A 54 -8.12 -6.06 -5.99
N TRP A 55 -8.49 -5.43 -7.10
CA TRP A 55 -7.61 -4.70 -8.00
C TRP A 55 -7.89 -3.19 -7.99
N THR A 56 -8.65 -2.69 -7.01
CA THR A 56 -8.84 -1.26 -6.82
C THR A 56 -7.53 -0.62 -6.36
N SER A 57 -7.23 0.56 -6.92
CA SER A 57 -6.04 1.34 -6.60
C SER A 57 -6.34 2.81 -6.87
N ASP A 58 -5.99 3.68 -5.94
CA ASP A 58 -5.94 5.12 -6.15
C ASP A 58 -4.52 5.59 -6.49
N GLY A 59 -3.59 4.65 -6.65
CA GLY A 59 -2.21 4.89 -7.02
C GLY A 59 -1.50 5.70 -5.95
N CYS A 60 -0.68 6.66 -6.36
CA CYS A 60 0.09 7.46 -5.41
C CYS A 60 -0.69 8.69 -4.88
N THR A 61 -2.03 8.70 -4.91
CA THR A 61 -2.84 9.91 -4.67
C THR A 61 -2.65 10.49 -3.26
N LYS A 62 -2.37 9.67 -2.25
CA LYS A 62 -2.10 10.10 -0.87
C LYS A 62 -0.61 10.05 -0.50
N SER A 63 0.27 9.87 -1.48
CA SER A 63 1.71 9.82 -1.27
C SER A 63 2.32 11.22 -1.15
N PRO A 64 3.55 11.35 -0.60
CA PRO A 64 4.31 12.59 -0.65
C PRO A 64 4.49 13.11 -2.08
N ASP A 65 4.67 14.42 -2.24
CA ASP A 65 4.88 15.02 -3.56
C ASP A 65 6.07 14.40 -4.30
N ASN A 66 5.91 14.19 -5.61
CA ASN A 66 6.95 13.73 -6.52
C ASN A 66 7.19 14.77 -7.63
N PRO A 67 7.81 15.91 -7.29
CA PRO A 67 7.98 17.02 -8.23
C PRO A 67 8.94 16.71 -9.39
N LEU A 68 9.78 15.68 -9.24
CA LEU A 68 10.73 15.22 -10.26
C LEU A 68 10.11 14.21 -11.24
N GLY A 69 8.88 13.75 -10.97
CA GLY A 69 8.13 12.90 -11.90
C GLY A 69 8.64 11.46 -12.04
N PHE A 70 9.34 10.92 -11.04
CA PHE A 70 9.78 9.52 -11.06
C PHE A 70 8.59 8.56 -11.21
N ASN A 71 8.73 7.50 -12.00
CA ASN A 71 7.62 6.59 -12.30
C ASN A 71 7.30 5.62 -11.16
N PHE A 72 6.76 6.12 -10.04
CA PHE A 72 6.42 5.33 -8.85
C PHE A 72 5.05 4.66 -8.91
N LEU A 73 4.23 4.98 -9.91
CA LEU A 73 2.86 4.47 -10.04
C LEU A 73 2.77 2.93 -10.01
N PRO A 74 3.65 2.16 -10.70
CA PRO A 74 3.62 0.70 -10.63
C PRO A 74 3.83 0.15 -9.20
N ALA A 75 4.70 0.78 -8.41
CA ALA A 75 4.93 0.40 -7.02
C ALA A 75 3.70 0.69 -6.15
N CYS A 76 3.07 1.86 -6.35
CA CYS A 76 1.85 2.24 -5.63
C CYS A 76 0.70 1.24 -5.92
N HIS A 77 0.51 0.83 -7.18
CA HIS A 77 -0.48 -0.20 -7.52
C HIS A 77 -0.27 -1.52 -6.76
N ARG A 78 0.99 -1.96 -6.60
CA ARG A 78 1.30 -3.19 -5.86
C ARG A 78 1.12 -3.04 -4.35
N HIS A 79 1.42 -1.86 -3.82
CA HIS A 79 1.17 -1.52 -2.42
C HIS A 79 -0.32 -1.54 -2.10
N ASP A 80 -1.14 -0.87 -2.92
CA ASP A 80 -2.60 -0.84 -2.80
C ASP A 80 -3.21 -2.24 -2.88
N PHE A 81 -2.76 -3.05 -3.85
CA PHE A 81 -3.18 -4.44 -3.99
C PHE A 81 -2.94 -5.23 -2.69
N GLY A 82 -1.77 -5.07 -2.08
CA GLY A 82 -1.46 -5.75 -0.81
C GLY A 82 -2.35 -5.27 0.32
N TYR A 83 -2.53 -3.96 0.45
CA TYR A 83 -3.35 -3.33 1.47
C TYR A 83 -4.81 -3.76 1.38
N ASN A 84 -5.41 -3.71 0.20
CA ASN A 84 -6.82 -4.06 -0.01
C ASN A 84 -7.06 -5.56 0.19
N ASN A 85 -6.25 -6.42 -0.42
CA ASN A 85 -6.44 -7.86 -0.30
C ASN A 85 -6.16 -8.37 1.12
N TYR A 86 -5.18 -7.82 1.85
CA TYR A 86 -4.98 -8.21 3.26
C TYR A 86 -6.15 -7.82 4.15
N ARG A 87 -6.81 -6.68 3.87
CA ARG A 87 -8.03 -6.26 4.59
C ARG A 87 -9.20 -7.19 4.29
N ASP A 88 -9.46 -7.45 3.00
CA ASP A 88 -10.50 -8.38 2.55
C ASP A 88 -10.31 -9.79 3.13
N GLN A 89 -9.05 -10.19 3.31
CA GLN A 89 -8.66 -11.49 3.84
C GLN A 89 -8.56 -11.50 5.38
N SER A 90 -8.96 -10.41 6.05
CA SER A 90 -8.97 -10.26 7.51
C SER A 90 -7.61 -10.55 8.18
N ARG A 91 -6.51 -10.19 7.50
CA ARG A 91 -5.13 -10.44 7.94
C ARG A 91 -4.22 -9.22 7.87
N PHE A 92 -4.81 -8.02 7.81
CA PHE A 92 -4.09 -6.75 7.85
C PHE A 92 -3.59 -6.45 9.28
N THR A 93 -2.52 -7.14 9.68
CA THR A 93 -1.82 -6.92 10.95
C THR A 93 -0.64 -5.97 10.77
N GLU A 94 -0.09 -5.43 11.84
CA GLU A 94 1.14 -4.61 11.80
C GLU A 94 2.30 -5.31 11.08
N SER A 95 2.47 -6.62 11.31
CA SER A 95 3.52 -7.39 10.64
C SER A 95 3.22 -7.64 9.16
N GLY A 96 1.96 -7.88 8.80
CA GLY A 96 1.53 -8.00 7.41
C GLY A 96 1.72 -6.69 6.64
N LYS A 97 1.25 -5.59 7.23
CA LYS A 97 1.44 -4.22 6.75
C LYS A 97 2.93 -3.93 6.54
N LYS A 98 3.78 -4.20 7.52
CA LYS A 98 5.23 -3.96 7.40
C LYS A 98 5.83 -4.72 6.21
N LYS A 99 5.46 -5.98 5.98
CA LYS A 99 5.94 -6.74 4.82
C LYS A 99 5.54 -6.10 3.49
N ILE A 100 4.31 -5.58 3.40
CA ILE A 100 3.83 -4.88 2.20
C ILE A 100 4.59 -3.55 2.02
N ASP A 101 4.78 -2.78 3.09
CA ASP A 101 5.55 -1.53 3.06
C ASP A 101 7.03 -1.78 2.67
N ASP A 102 7.66 -2.84 3.18
CA ASP A 102 9.04 -3.21 2.84
C ASP A 102 9.16 -3.63 1.35
N ASN A 103 8.16 -4.34 0.84
CA ASN A 103 8.08 -4.70 -0.58
C ASN A 103 7.90 -3.45 -1.48
N PHE A 104 7.10 -2.49 -1.02
CA PHE A 104 6.93 -1.21 -1.70
C PHE A 104 8.24 -0.42 -1.80
N LEU A 105 9.05 -0.36 -0.74
CA LEU A 105 10.38 0.23 -0.82
C LEU A 105 11.25 -0.49 -1.86
N SER A 106 11.20 -1.81 -1.90
CA SER A 106 11.97 -2.61 -2.86
C SER A 106 11.56 -2.29 -4.31
N ASP A 107 10.27 -2.12 -4.59
CA ASP A 107 9.76 -1.70 -5.89
C ASP A 107 10.18 -0.30 -6.30
N LEU A 108 10.09 0.65 -5.36
CA LEU A 108 10.51 2.02 -5.61
C LEU A 108 12.00 2.07 -5.97
N LYS A 109 12.85 1.33 -5.24
CA LYS A 109 14.28 1.24 -5.52
C LYS A 109 14.58 0.57 -6.86
N TYR A 110 13.83 -0.47 -7.22
CA TYR A 110 13.92 -1.11 -8.52
C TYR A 110 13.62 -0.12 -9.65
N LEU A 111 12.55 0.67 -9.54
CA LEU A 111 12.22 1.71 -10.53
C LEU A 111 13.34 2.76 -10.63
N CYS A 112 13.91 3.15 -9.48
CA CYS A 112 15.05 4.07 -9.39
C CYS A 112 16.36 3.57 -10.01
N GLU A 113 16.46 2.32 -10.47
CA GLU A 113 17.61 1.87 -11.26
C GLU A 113 17.65 2.52 -12.66
N SER A 114 16.49 2.88 -13.19
CA SER A 114 16.34 3.49 -14.52
C SER A 114 16.10 5.01 -14.49
N GLU A 115 15.83 5.57 -13.32
CA GLU A 115 15.50 6.99 -13.15
C GLU A 115 16.74 7.86 -12.89
N LYS A 116 16.64 9.15 -13.24
CA LYS A 116 17.69 10.13 -12.98
C LYS A 116 17.11 11.44 -12.42
N PRO A 117 17.80 12.07 -11.45
CA PRO A 117 19.00 11.61 -10.77
C PRO A 117 18.73 10.43 -9.83
N LYS A 118 19.54 9.38 -9.92
CA LYS A 118 19.34 8.15 -9.14
C LYS A 118 19.33 8.41 -7.64
N LEU A 119 20.24 9.25 -7.14
CA LEU A 119 20.33 9.58 -5.72
C LEU A 119 19.05 10.27 -5.21
N ALA A 120 18.50 11.21 -5.98
CA ALA A 120 17.26 11.89 -5.63
C ALA A 120 16.05 10.94 -5.68
N CYS A 121 15.99 10.04 -6.68
CA CYS A 121 14.96 9.01 -6.76
C CYS A 121 15.02 8.07 -5.55
N ASP A 122 16.20 7.54 -5.26
CA ASP A 122 16.41 6.64 -4.13
C ASP A 122 16.07 7.33 -2.80
N ALA A 123 16.37 8.62 -2.65
CA ALA A 123 16.00 9.38 -1.46
C ALA A 123 14.48 9.61 -1.36
N LEU A 124 13.79 9.91 -2.47
CA LEU A 124 12.33 10.04 -2.47
C LEU A 124 11.64 8.70 -2.17
N ALA A 125 12.19 7.58 -2.66
CA ALA A 125 11.70 6.25 -2.35
C ALA A 125 11.68 5.98 -0.83
N GLU A 126 12.72 6.43 -0.10
CA GLU A 126 12.77 6.34 1.37
C GLU A 126 11.71 7.22 2.04
N VAL A 127 11.39 8.39 1.48
CA VAL A 127 10.33 9.28 1.97
C VAL A 127 8.97 8.61 1.81
N TYR A 128 8.70 8.02 0.65
CA TYR A 128 7.48 7.27 0.37
C TYR A 128 7.31 6.10 1.34
N TYR A 129 8.36 5.31 1.54
CA TYR A 129 8.36 4.23 2.53
C TYR A 129 8.09 4.74 3.94
N ALA A 130 8.82 5.77 4.39
CA ALA A 130 8.63 6.33 5.73
C ALA A 130 7.21 6.90 5.93
N ALA A 131 6.61 7.47 4.88
CA ALA A 131 5.23 7.97 4.92
C ALA A 131 4.22 6.84 5.11
N VAL A 132 4.30 5.74 4.35
CA VAL A 132 3.38 4.61 4.54
C VAL A 132 3.59 3.92 5.89
N ARG A 133 4.83 3.87 6.39
CA ARG A 133 5.13 3.37 7.74
C ARG A 133 4.47 4.22 8.82
N ALA A 134 4.55 5.55 8.71
CA ALA A 134 4.07 6.47 9.73
C ALA A 134 2.56 6.76 9.67
N PHE A 135 1.97 6.81 8.47
CA PHE A 135 0.64 7.37 8.24
C PHE A 135 -0.31 6.46 7.45
N GLY A 136 0.21 5.46 6.74
CA GLY A 136 -0.63 4.50 6.01
C GLY A 136 -1.22 3.44 6.93
N GLY A 137 -2.41 2.94 6.61
CA GLY A 137 -2.99 1.73 7.22
C GLY A 137 -3.10 1.77 8.75
N ASP A 138 -3.68 2.85 9.29
CA ASP A 138 -3.95 3.04 10.72
C ASP A 138 -4.94 2.04 11.31
N ASP A 139 -5.62 1.29 10.45
CA ASP A 139 -6.52 0.18 10.76
C ASP A 139 -5.82 -1.19 10.89
N ALA A 140 -4.50 -1.27 10.66
CA ALA A 140 -3.75 -2.48 10.95
C ALA A 140 -3.79 -2.79 12.46
N SER A 141 -3.89 -4.08 12.85
CA SER A 141 -4.00 -4.48 14.26
C SER A 141 -2.65 -4.99 14.83
N PRO A 142 -2.27 -4.62 16.07
CA PRO A 142 -2.97 -3.76 17.04
C PRO A 142 -2.70 -2.24 16.83
N GLY A 143 -2.37 -1.86 15.61
CA GLY A 143 -1.70 -0.62 15.20
C GLY A 143 -2.12 0.66 15.88
N LYS A 144 -1.12 1.51 16.12
CA LYS A 144 -1.23 2.95 16.38
C LYS A 144 0.05 3.65 15.93
N ARG A 145 -0.10 4.87 15.41
CA ARG A 145 0.96 5.82 15.04
C ARG A 145 2.01 5.95 16.14
N SER A 146 3.28 6.03 15.74
CA SER A 146 4.41 6.26 16.64
C SER A 146 5.07 7.60 16.31
N ASP A 147 5.31 8.43 17.33
CA ASP A 147 6.08 9.67 17.20
C ASP A 147 7.48 9.41 16.64
N GLU A 148 8.03 8.21 16.90
CA GLU A 148 9.29 7.75 16.33
C GLU A 148 9.21 7.61 14.81
N LEU A 149 8.14 7.01 14.28
CA LEU A 149 7.95 6.85 12.83
C LEU A 149 7.75 8.20 12.15
N GLU A 150 7.08 9.15 12.80
CA GLU A 150 6.98 10.52 12.30
C GLU A 150 8.34 11.24 12.28
N ALA A 151 9.17 11.05 13.32
CA ALA A 151 10.53 11.59 13.34
C ALA A 151 11.41 10.98 12.23
N ILE A 152 11.25 9.68 11.96
CA ILE A 152 11.92 9.00 10.84
C ILE A 152 11.47 9.61 9.50
N TYR A 153 10.17 9.81 9.30
CA TYR A 153 9.65 10.46 8.09
C TYR A 153 10.26 11.86 7.88
N LYS A 154 10.29 12.70 8.91
CA LYS A 154 10.90 14.04 8.84
C LYS A 154 12.40 13.96 8.50
N THR A 155 13.10 12.97 9.05
CA THR A 155 14.53 12.73 8.75
C THR A 155 14.71 12.34 7.29
N LYS A 156 13.91 11.42 6.75
CA LYS A 156 13.98 11.02 5.33
C LYS A 156 13.64 12.18 4.40
N LEU A 157 12.65 13.00 4.75
CA LEU A 157 12.29 14.19 3.97
C LEU A 157 13.45 15.19 3.89
N ALA A 158 14.14 15.43 5.01
CA ALA A 158 15.34 16.28 5.01
C ALA A 158 16.48 15.69 4.15
N GLN A 159 16.68 14.37 4.18
CA GLN A 159 17.67 13.70 3.34
C GLN A 159 17.35 13.84 1.85
N TYR A 160 16.08 13.68 1.45
CA TYR A 160 15.64 13.93 0.08
C TYR A 160 15.91 15.38 -0.35
N GLN A 161 15.58 16.36 0.50
CA GLN A 161 15.87 17.76 0.21
C GLN A 161 17.36 18.04 0.01
N THR A 162 18.24 17.39 0.78
CA THR A 162 19.69 17.47 0.58
C THR A 162 20.10 16.85 -0.76
N ALA A 163 19.61 15.65 -1.09
CA ALA A 163 19.91 14.97 -2.35
C ALA A 163 19.48 15.81 -3.58
N VAL A 164 18.34 16.48 -3.50
CA VAL A 164 17.89 17.41 -4.56
C VAL A 164 18.86 18.57 -4.71
N LYS A 165 19.28 19.20 -3.60
CA LYS A 165 20.25 20.31 -3.64
C LYS A 165 21.61 19.89 -4.21
N GLU A 166 22.08 18.69 -3.87
CA GLU A 166 23.31 18.13 -4.42
C GLU A 166 23.19 17.90 -5.94
N ALA A 167 22.08 17.31 -6.39
CA ALA A 167 21.81 17.14 -7.81
C ALA A 167 21.75 18.49 -8.56
N GLN A 168 21.16 19.52 -7.97
CA GLN A 168 21.18 20.89 -8.53
C GLN A 168 22.59 21.46 -8.59
N ALA A 169 23.37 21.34 -7.51
CA ALA A 169 24.76 21.82 -7.47
C ALA A 169 25.66 21.12 -8.51
N ASN A 170 25.36 19.86 -8.82
CA ASN A 170 26.06 19.06 -9.84
C ASN A 170 25.52 19.31 -11.26
N GLY A 171 24.47 20.11 -11.43
CA GLY A 171 23.84 20.38 -12.73
C GLY A 171 23.02 19.21 -13.29
N GLU A 172 22.62 18.26 -12.44
CA GLU A 172 21.77 17.12 -12.78
C GLU A 172 20.28 17.48 -12.74
N LEU A 173 19.93 18.53 -11.98
CA LEU A 173 18.61 19.13 -11.91
C LEU A 173 18.71 20.65 -12.16
N PRO A 174 17.66 21.28 -12.71
CA PRO A 174 17.59 22.73 -12.86
C PRO A 174 17.52 23.48 -11.52
#